data_AF-A0A373CBJ2-F1
#
_entry.id   AF-A0A373CBJ2-F1
#
_cell.length_a   1.000
_cell.length_b   1.000
_cell.length_c   1.000
_cell.angle_alpha   90.00
_cell.angle_beta   90.00
_cell.angle_gamma   90.00
#
_symmetry.space_group_name_H-M   'P 1'
#
loop_
_entity.id
_entity.type
_entity.pdbx_description
1 polymer ?
#
loop_
_entity_poly.entity_id
_entity_poly.type
_entity_poly.pdbx_seq_one_letter_code
_entity_poly.pdbx_strand_id
1 'polypeptide(L)' 'MKERVKVMQDVYENRSTNKKAAGCTVIISGEMKEVMDKIIAKHPEYKSYAQAFAGVVERGIRVFEEE' A
#
# COMPACT_ATOMS: atom_id res chain seq x y z
N MET A 1 -12.84 4.28 -17.59
CA MET A 1 -12.05 3.37 -16.74
C MET A 1 -12.48 3.58 -15.30
N LYS A 2 -12.93 2.54 -14.58
CA LYS A 2 -13.06 2.64 -13.10
C LYS A 2 -11.64 2.71 -12.52
N GLU A 3 -11.35 3.70 -11.70
CA GLU A 3 -10.05 3.81 -11.01
C GLU A 3 -9.81 2.55 -10.18
N ARG A 4 -8.77 1.78 -10.53
CA ARG A 4 -8.41 0.53 -9.86
C ARG A 4 -7.61 0.77 -8.57
N VAL A 5 -6.95 1.92 -8.50
CA VAL A 5 -6.22 2.42 -7.33
C VAL A 5 -6.54 3.90 -7.18
N LYS A 6 -6.94 4.32 -5.98
CA LYS A 6 -7.12 5.73 -5.61
C LYS A 6 -6.21 6.05 -4.44
N VAL A 7 -5.48 7.15 -4.55
CA VAL A 7 -4.54 7.63 -3.53
C VAL A 7 -5.05 8.96 -2.97
N MET A 8 -5.17 9.05 -1.65
CA MET A 8 -5.57 10.26 -0.95
C MET A 8 -4.51 10.61 0.08
N GLN A 9 -4.10 11.87 0.14
CA GLN A 9 -3.18 12.37 1.17
C GLN A 9 -3.98 13.19 2.17
N ASP A 10 -3.74 12.94 3.46
CA ASP A 10 -4.35 13.71 4.53
C ASP A 10 -3.38 13.86 5.70
N VAL A 11 -3.59 14.85 6.56
CA VAL A 11 -2.77 15.06 7.76
C VAL A 11 -3.48 14.42 8.95
N TYR A 12 -2.89 13.35 9.47
CA TYR A 12 -3.41 12.62 10.61
C TYR A 12 -2.72 13.08 11.89
N GLU A 13 -3.51 13.41 12.90
CA GLU A 13 -3.01 13.76 14.22
C GLU A 13 -3.10 12.54 15.14
N ASN A 14 -1.95 12.12 15.67
CA ASN A 14 -1.91 11.10 16.69
C ASN A 14 -2.38 11.71 18.02
N ARG A 15 -3.63 11.39 18.41
CA ARG A 15 -4.27 11.91 19.63
C ARG A 15 -3.51 11.63 20.93
N SER A 16 -2.65 10.61 20.95
CA SER A 16 -1.85 10.26 22.13
C SER A 16 -0.54 11.05 22.23
N THR A 17 -0.06 11.63 21.11
CA THR A 17 1.24 12.33 21.07
C THR A 17 1.16 13.77 20.54
N ASN A 18 -0.02 14.22 20.09
CA ASN A 18 -0.25 15.50 19.39
C ASN A 18 0.63 15.73 18.15
N LYS A 19 1.29 14.67 17.64
CA LYS A 19 2.11 14.76 16.44
C LYS A 19 1.22 14.63 15.20
N LYS A 20 1.42 15.54 14.26
CA LYS A 20 0.82 15.50 12.92
C LYS A 20 1.73 14.73 11.97
N ALA A 21 1.16 13.79 11.24
CA ALA A 21 1.84 13.02 10.22
C ALA A 21 1.05 13.11 8.91
N ALA A 22 1.75 13.34 7.79
CA ALA A 22 1.16 13.15 6.48
C ALA A 22 0.92 11.65 6.29
N GLY A 23 -0.34 11.26 6.16
CA GLY A 23 -0.75 9.90 5.88
C GLY A 23 -1.27 9.78 4.46
N CYS A 24 -1.08 8.60 3.89
CA CYS A 24 -1.55 8.26 2.56
C CYS A 24 -2.55 7.11 2.68
N THR A 25 -3.76 7.31 2.18
CA THR A 25 -4.78 6.27 2.06
C THR A 25 -4.78 5.75 0.64
N VAL A 26 -4.50 4.45 0.48
CA VAL A 26 -4.56 3.76 -0.81
C VAL A 26 -5.80 2.88 -0.82
N ILE A 27 -6.71 3.16 -1.74
CA ILE A 27 -7.90 2.33 -1.98
C ILE A 27 -7.63 1.48 -3.21
N ILE A 28 -7.63 0.16 -3.03
CA ILE A 28 -7.39 -0.81 -4.10
C ILE A 28 -8.70 -1.55 -4.38
N SER A 29 -9.13 -1.60 -5.64
CA SER A 29 -10.40 -2.24 -6.03
C SER A 29 -10.29 -3.06 -7.31
N GLY A 30 -11.27 -3.93 -7.51
CA GLY A 30 -11.36 -4.82 -8.67
C GLY A 30 -10.22 -5.83 -8.74
N GLU A 31 -9.75 -6.12 -9.96
CA GLU A 31 -8.69 -7.09 -10.24
C GLU A 31 -7.41 -6.86 -9.42
N MET A 32 -7.08 -5.60 -9.10
CA MET A 32 -5.88 -5.29 -8.31
C MET A 32 -6.00 -5.83 -6.88
N LYS A 33 -7.21 -5.84 -6.30
CA LYS A 33 -7.44 -6.47 -5.00
C LYS A 33 -7.18 -7.97 -5.08
N GLU A 34 -7.68 -8.64 -6.12
CA GLU A 34 -7.50 -10.08 -6.29
C GLU A 34 -6.01 -10.46 -6.44
N VAL A 35 -5.22 -9.62 -7.10
CA VAL A 35 -3.76 -9.79 -7.19
C VAL A 35 -3.13 -9.66 -5.80
N MET A 36 -3.50 -8.63 -5.02
CA MET A 36 -3.02 -8.46 -3.65
C MET A 36 -3.40 -9.64 -2.74
N ASP A 37 -4.61 -10.16 -2.86
CA ASP A 37 -5.10 -11.33 -2.12
C ASP A 37 -4.23 -12.56 -2.41
N LYS A 38 -3.90 -12.78 -3.70
CA LYS A 38 -3.00 -13.87 -4.13
C LYS A 38 -1.58 -13.70 -3.60
N ILE A 39 -1.07 -12.47 -3.53
CA ILE A 39 0.26 -12.18 -2.98
C ILE A 39 0.30 -12.54 -1.50
N ILE A 40 -0.65 -12.06 -0.70
CA ILE A 40 -0.73 -12.35 0.73
C ILE A 40 -0.88 -13.86 0.97
N ALA A 41 -1.69 -14.55 0.17
CA ALA A 41 -1.87 -16.00 0.30
C ALA A 41 -0.60 -16.81 0.00
N LYS A 42 0.25 -16.34 -0.93
CA LYS A 42 1.51 -17.00 -1.30
C LYS A 42 2.69 -16.63 -0.40
N HIS A 43 2.60 -15.48 0.27
CA HIS A 43 3.67 -14.89 1.08
C HIS A 43 3.16 -14.68 2.50
N PRO A 44 3.15 -15.74 3.33
CA PRO A 44 2.63 -15.68 4.71
C PRO A 44 3.44 -14.73 5.61
N GLU A 45 4.62 -14.27 5.17
CA GLU A 45 5.36 -13.18 5.81
C GLU A 45 4.59 -11.85 5.84
N TYR A 46 3.67 -11.63 4.89
CA TYR A 46 2.82 -10.44 4.86
C TYR A 46 1.57 -10.66 5.70
N LYS A 47 1.48 -9.96 6.83
CA LYS A 47 0.35 -10.06 7.77
C LYS A 47 -0.79 -9.08 7.48
N SER A 48 -0.60 -8.19 6.51
CA SER A 48 -1.58 -7.17 6.14
C SER A 48 -1.37 -6.68 4.72
N TYR A 49 -2.41 -6.08 4.12
CA TYR A 49 -2.31 -5.40 2.83
C TYR A 49 -1.26 -4.29 2.83
N ALA A 50 -1.07 -3.56 3.94
CA ALA A 50 -0.08 -2.50 4.02
C ALA A 50 1.34 -3.06 3.85
N GLN A 51 1.66 -4.18 4.50
CA GLN A 51 2.96 -4.83 4.37
C GLN A 51 3.17 -5.41 2.97
N ALA A 52 2.15 -6.10 2.43
CA ALA A 52 2.23 -6.63 1.08
C ALA A 52 2.42 -5.50 0.05
N PHE A 53 1.68 -4.40 0.19
CA PHE A 53 1.77 -3.25 -0.70
C PHE A 53 3.14 -2.58 -0.62
N ALA A 54 3.66 -2.35 0.59
CA ALA A 54 5.00 -1.82 0.79
C ALA A 54 6.06 -2.71 0.12
N GLY A 55 5.99 -4.04 0.33
CA GLY A 55 6.92 -4.98 -0.29
C GLY A 55 6.87 -5.00 -1.82
N VAL A 56 5.67 -4.87 -2.41
CA VAL A 56 5.51 -4.75 -3.87
C VAL A 56 6.12 -3.44 -4.38
N VAL A 57 5.86 -2.32 -3.71
CA VAL A 57 6.38 -1.00 -4.09
C VAL A 57 7.91 -0.97 -3.97
N GLU A 58 8.49 -1.44 -2.86
CA GLU A 58 9.94 -1.49 -2.64
C GLU A 58 10.65 -2.33 -3.70
N ARG A 59 10.10 -3.51 -4.04
CA ARG A 59 10.66 -4.37 -5.10
C ARG A 59 10.57 -3.69 -6.46
N GLY A 60 9.46 -3.02 -6.76
CA GLY A 60 9.29 -2.27 -8.00
C GLY A 60 10.28 -1.12 -8.14
N ILE A 61 10.50 -0.33 -7.08
CA ILE A 61 11.45 0.80 -7.08
C ILE A 61 12.86 0.31 -7.39
N ARG A 62 13.31 -0.80 -6.78
CA ARG A 62 14.65 -1.35 -7.05
C ARG A 62 14.88 -1.68 -8.53
N VAL A 63 13.86 -2.19 -9.21
CA VAL A 63 13.93 -2.46 -10.65
C VAL A 63 14.17 -1.17 -11.44
N PHE A 64 13.55 -0.05 -11.04
CA PHE A 64 13.74 1.24 -11.68
C PHE A 64 15.05 1.96 -11.28
N GLU A 65 15.62 1.66 -10.11
CA GLU A 65 16.93 2.19 -9.71
C GLU A 65 18.10 1.45 -10.36
N GLU A 66 17.88 0.21 -10.79
CA GLU A 66 18.85 -0.63 -11.51
C GLU A 66 18.78 -0.46 -13.04
N GLU A 67 17.79 0.29 -13.56
CA GLU A 67 17.68 0.75 -14.96
C GLU A 67 18.38 2.11 -15.19
#